data_AF-A0A2P2K9X1-F1
#
_entry.id   AF-A0A2P2K9X1-F1
#
_cell.length_a   1.000
_cell.length_b   1.000
_cell.length_c   1.000
_cell.angle_alpha   90.00
_cell.angle_beta   90.00
_cell.angle_gamma   90.00
#
_symmetry.space_group_name_H-M   'P 1'
#
loop_
_entity.id
_entity.type
_entity.pdbx_description
1 polymer ?
#
loop_
_entity_poly.entity_id
_entity_poly.type
_entity_poly.pdbx_seq_one_letter_code
_entity_poly.pdbx_strand_id
1 'polypeptide(L)'
;MCEPTEKILDIKQKLNDLVDQPVNNQRLILFATGEVLEDSKSLAEQKVENDAVVALTLRKDDSEFEDVNIARPNDFYQSRDSDGGNW
;
A
#
# COMPACT_ATOMS: atom_id res chain seq x y z
N MET A 1 3.90 -10.06 13.00
CA MET A 1 4.26 -10.79 11.77
C MET A 1 2.97 -11.24 11.11
N CYS A 2 2.91 -11.17 9.78
CA CYS A 2 1.76 -11.64 9.01
C CYS A 2 2.06 -13.04 8.48
N GLU A 3 1.08 -13.92 8.54
CA GLU A 3 1.21 -15.30 8.05
C GLU A 3 0.63 -15.42 6.64
N PRO A 4 1.17 -16.29 5.76
CA PRO A 4 0.65 -16.45 4.40
C PRO A 4 -0.82 -16.91 4.35
N THR A 5 -1.29 -17.56 5.41
CA THR A 5 -2.67 -18.02 5.58
C THR A 5 -3.62 -16.94 6.11
N GLU A 6 -3.07 -15.81 6.55
CA GLU A 6 -3.84 -14.71 7.13
C GLU A 6 -4.63 -13.98 6.04
N LYS A 7 -5.89 -13.68 6.34
CA LYS A 7 -6.75 -12.97 5.40
C LYS A 7 -6.43 -11.48 5.38
N ILE A 8 -6.72 -10.85 4.27
CA ILE A 8 -6.59 -9.39 4.11
C ILE A 8 -7.42 -8.65 5.17
N LEU A 9 -8.61 -9.16 5.50
CA LEU A 9 -9.44 -8.61 6.57
C LEU A 9 -8.73 -8.62 7.94
N ASP A 10 -8.02 -9.70 8.27
CA ASP A 10 -7.30 -9.82 9.55
C ASP A 10 -6.13 -8.84 9.62
N ILE A 11 -5.44 -8.62 8.48
CA ILE A 11 -4.35 -7.64 8.38
C ILE A 11 -4.89 -6.22 8.55
N LYS A 12 -6.00 -5.86 7.88
CA LYS A 12 -6.64 -4.54 8.05
C LYS A 12 -7.09 -4.29 9.49
N GLN A 13 -7.57 -5.33 10.18
CA GLN A 13 -7.92 -5.23 11.60
C GLN A 13 -6.69 -4.90 12.46
N LYS A 14 -5.55 -5.55 12.22
CA LYS A 14 -4.29 -5.23 12.93
C LYS A 14 -3.80 -3.80 12.65
N LEU A 15 -4.10 -3.27 11.47
CA LEU A 15 -3.72 -1.91 11.08
C LEU A 15 -4.63 -0.83 11.68
N ASN A 16 -5.86 -1.17 12.10
CA ASN A 16 -6.84 -0.21 12.63
C ASN A 16 -6.22 0.71 13.70
N ASP A 17 -5.63 0.14 14.75
CA ASP A 17 -5.00 0.90 15.83
C ASP A 17 -3.74 1.66 15.39
N LEU A 18 -3.08 1.21 14.33
CA LEU A 18 -1.84 1.83 13.83
C LEU A 18 -2.10 3.06 12.97
N VAL A 19 -3.21 3.06 12.21
CA VAL A 19 -3.58 4.17 11.32
C VAL A 19 -4.76 4.99 11.82
N ASP A 20 -5.39 4.59 12.93
CA ASP A 20 -6.58 5.22 13.50
C ASP A 20 -7.72 5.34 12.46
N GLN A 21 -7.91 4.29 11.66
CA GLN A 21 -8.92 4.24 10.60
C GLN A 21 -9.65 2.90 10.60
N PRO A 22 -10.99 2.90 10.44
CA PRO A 22 -11.77 1.68 10.40
C PRO A 22 -11.38 0.84 9.18
N VAL A 23 -11.50 -0.48 9.27
CA VAL A 23 -11.18 -1.45 8.22
C VAL A 23 -11.82 -1.10 6.87
N ASN A 24 -13.04 -0.56 6.87
CA ASN A 24 -13.75 -0.17 5.65
C ASN A 24 -13.14 1.05 4.94
N ASN A 25 -12.35 1.86 5.66
CA ASN A 25 -11.61 2.98 5.10
C ASN A 25 -10.18 2.58 4.69
N GLN A 26 -9.84 1.30 4.72
CA GLN A 26 -8.52 0.79 4.35
C GLN A 26 -8.58 -0.05 3.07
N ARG A 27 -7.65 0.21 2.15
CA ARG A 27 -7.44 -0.59 0.94
C ARG A 27 -6.00 -1.03 0.84
N LEU A 28 -5.79 -2.34 0.74
CA LEU A 28 -4.48 -2.92 0.53
C LEU A 28 -4.30 -3.22 -0.97
N ILE A 29 -3.14 -2.87 -1.50
CA ILE A 29 -2.82 -2.99 -2.92
C ILE A 29 -1.44 -3.62 -3.05
N LEU A 30 -1.30 -4.67 -3.85
CA LEU A 30 0.00 -5.25 -4.15
C LEU A 30 0.79 -4.29 -5.02
N PHE A 31 1.88 -3.72 -4.49
CA PHE A 31 2.62 -2.68 -5.20
C PHE A 31 3.24 -3.15 -6.52
N ALA A 32 3.61 -4.43 -6.61
CA ALA A 32 4.23 -5.01 -7.80
C ALA A 32 3.26 -5.12 -8.99
N THR A 33 1.98 -5.39 -8.76
CA THR A 33 0.98 -5.60 -9.82
C THR A 33 -0.07 -4.49 -9.89
N GLY A 34 -0.18 -3.66 -8.85
CA GLY A 34 -1.26 -2.70 -8.67
C GLY A 34 -2.60 -3.35 -8.31
N GLU A 35 -2.63 -4.65 -8.03
CA GLU A 35 -3.87 -5.37 -7.73
C GLU A 35 -4.37 -5.07 -6.33
N VAL A 36 -5.67 -4.79 -6.24
CA VAL A 36 -6.36 -4.57 -4.97
C VAL A 36 -6.61 -5.91 -4.30
N LEU A 37 -6.20 -6.02 -3.05
CA LEU A 37 -6.33 -7.22 -2.26
C LEU A 37 -7.75 -7.35 -1.69
N GLU A 38 -8.32 -8.55 -1.79
CA GLU A 38 -9.68 -8.89 -1.39
C GLU A 38 -9.74 -9.40 0.05
N ASP A 39 -10.66 -8.86 0.85
CA ASP A 39 -10.81 -9.16 2.28
C ASP A 39 -11.01 -10.64 2.60
N SER A 40 -11.65 -11.37 1.68
CA SER A 40 -11.98 -12.79 1.82
C SER A 40 -10.80 -13.73 1.59
N LYS A 41 -9.77 -13.28 0.87
CA LYS A 41 -8.63 -14.10 0.46
C LYS A 41 -7.45 -13.93 1.42
N SER A 42 -6.61 -14.96 1.48
CA SER A 42 -5.33 -14.93 2.17
C SER A 42 -4.22 -14.29 1.35
N LEU A 43 -3.12 -13.92 2.00
CA LEU A 43 -1.90 -13.45 1.34
C LEU A 43 -1.40 -14.45 0.28
N ALA A 44 -1.39 -15.75 0.60
CA ALA A 44 -0.96 -16.79 -0.31
C ALA A 44 -1.89 -16.95 -1.53
N GLU A 45 -3.22 -16.88 -1.34
CA GLU A 45 -4.19 -16.97 -2.44
C GLU A 45 -4.04 -15.85 -3.46
N GLN A 46 -3.55 -14.69 -3.01
CA GLN A 46 -3.28 -13.51 -3.84
C GLN A 46 -1.81 -13.41 -4.26
N LYS A 47 -1.03 -14.48 -4.05
CA LYS A 47 0.37 -14.59 -4.45
C LYS A 47 1.26 -13.49 -3.86
N VAL A 48 0.96 -13.06 -2.63
CA VAL A 48 1.85 -12.16 -1.88
C VAL A 48 3.00 -12.98 -1.33
N GLU A 49 4.20 -12.78 -1.90
CA GLU A 49 5.41 -13.49 -1.50
C GLU A 49 6.09 -12.85 -0.28
N ASN A 50 7.11 -13.53 0.25
CA ASN A 50 7.97 -12.93 1.27
C ASN A 50 8.66 -11.68 0.70
N ASP A 51 8.87 -10.66 1.55
CA ASP A 51 9.41 -9.35 1.16
C ASP A 51 8.58 -8.56 0.12
N ALA A 52 7.36 -9.00 -0.22
CA ALA A 52 6.48 -8.26 -1.09
C ALA A 52 6.04 -6.93 -0.45
N VAL A 53 5.98 -5.88 -1.26
CA VAL A 53 5.50 -4.56 -0.83
C VAL A 53 3.99 -4.47 -1.07
N VAL A 54 3.25 -4.21 0.01
CA VAL A 54 1.80 -3.93 -0.03
C VAL A 54 1.58 -2.48 0.36
N ALA A 55 0.94 -1.72 -0.54
CA ALA A 55 0.53 -0.34 -0.27
C ALA A 55 -0.78 -0.32 0.51
N LEU A 56 -0.84 0.50 1.54
CA LEU A 56 -2.08 0.86 2.23
C LEU A 56 -2.53 2.24 1.74
N THR A 57 -3.75 2.33 1.23
CA THR A 57 -4.41 3.61 0.96
C THR A 57 -5.63 3.78 1.84
N LEU A 58 -5.90 5.02 2.24
CA LEU A 58 -7.00 5.36 3.14
C LEU A 58 -8.07 6.13 2.39
N ARG A 59 -9.31 6.02 2.85
CA ARG A 59 -10.44 6.79 2.32
C ARG A 59 -10.65 8.04 3.17
N LYS A 60 -10.45 9.23 2.57
CA LYS A 60 -10.78 10.51 3.20
C LYS A 60 -12.20 10.90 2.78
N ASP A 61 -13.11 10.94 3.76
CA ASP A 61 -14.45 11.55 3.62
C ASP A 61 -15.38 10.94 2.55
N ASP A 62 -15.59 9.62 2.61
CA ASP A 62 -16.55 8.83 1.81
C ASP A 62 -16.50 8.97 0.27
N SER A 63 -15.58 9.78 -0.28
CA SER A 63 -15.45 10.02 -1.72
C SER A 63 -14.60 8.95 -2.39
N GLU A 64 -13.30 8.91 -2.09
CA GLU A 64 -12.35 8.06 -2.78
C GLU A 64 -11.15 7.69 -1.90
N PHE A 65 -10.47 6.61 -2.29
CA PHE A 65 -9.22 6.20 -1.68
C PHE A 65 -8.08 7.06 -2.22
N GLU A 66 -7.11 7.37 -1.36
CA GLU A 66 -5.87 8.02 -1.77
C GLU A 66 -5.12 7.22 -2.83
N ASP A 67 -4.40 7.92 -3.70
CA ASP A 67 -3.46 7.30 -4.63
C ASP A 67 -2.30 6.63 -3.89
N VAL A 68 -1.75 5.58 -4.50
CA VAL A 68 -0.55 4.91 -3.99
C VAL A 68 0.67 5.81 -4.21
N ASN A 69 1.25 6.33 -3.13
CA ASN A 69 2.48 7.13 -3.17
C ASN A 69 3.56 6.51 -2.26
N ILE A 70 4.29 5.51 -2.78
CA ILE A 70 5.44 4.91 -2.09
C ILE A 70 6.71 5.53 -2.67
N ALA A 71 7.21 6.58 -2.01
CA ALA A 71 8.43 7.26 -2.43
C ALA A 71 9.64 6.32 -2.29
N ARG A 72 10.41 6.13 -3.37
CA ARG A 72 11.69 5.43 -3.27
C ARG A 72 12.74 6.42 -2.78
N PRO A 73 13.75 5.96 -2.03
CA PRO A 73 14.83 6.82 -1.59
C PRO A 73 15.55 7.55 -2.74
N ASN A 74 15.50 6.99 -3.96
CA ASN A 74 16.09 7.59 -5.16
C ASN A 74 15.20 8.66 -5.84
N ASP A 75 13.89 8.71 -5.58
CA ASP A 75 13.00 9.74 -6.15
C ASP A 75 13.41 11.15 -5.72
N PHE A 76 13.90 11.28 -4.49
CA PHE A 76 14.34 12.58 -3.92
C PHE A 76 15.62 13.13 -4.54
N TYR A 77 16.40 12.31 -5.28
CA TYR A 77 17.65 12.74 -5.90
C TYR A 77 17.43 13.27 -7.32
N GLN A 78 16.52 12.70 -8.10
CA GLN A 78 16.31 13.09 -9.51
C GLN A 78 15.67 14.48 -9.68
N SER A 79 15.10 15.07 -8.63
CA SER A 79 14.48 16.40 -8.70
C SER A 79 15.49 17.56 -8.75
N ARG A 80 16.79 17.29 -8.57
CA ARG A 80 17.84 18.34 -8.50
C ARG A 80 18.64 18.54 -9.78
N ASP A 81 18.53 17.65 -10.76
CA ASP A 81 19.44 17.63 -11.92
C ASP A 81 18.79 18.10 -13.24
N SER A 82 17.78 18.98 -13.20
CA SER A 82 17.19 19.58 -14.42
C SER A 82 17.39 21.09 -14.57
N ASP A 83 18.10 21.76 -13.65
CA ASP A 83 18.52 23.16 -13.81
C ASP A 83 20.04 23.23 -13.94
N GLY A 84 20.54 22.83 -15.12
CA GLY A 84 21.98 22.71 -15.35
C GLY A 84 22.33 22.67 -16.82
N GLY A 85 21.97 23.71 -17.58
CA GLY A 85 22.49 23.85 -18.94
C GLY A 85 21.82 24.92 -19.80
N ASN A 86 22.21 26.19 -19.62
CA ASN A 86 22.32 27.12 -20.74
C ASN A 86 23.23 28.31 -20.35
N TRP A 87 24.55 28.14 -20.48
CA TRP A 87 25.49 29.26 -20.62
C TRP A 87 25.99 29.30 -22.06
#